data_AF-A0A060CB12-F1
#
_entry.id   AF-A0A060CB12-F1
#
_cell.length_a   1.000
_cell.length_b   1.000
_cell.length_c   1.000
_cell.angle_alpha   90.00
_cell.angle_beta   90.00
_cell.angle_gamma   90.00
#
_symmetry.space_group_name_H-M   'P 1'
#
loop_
_entity.id
_entity.type
_entity.pdbx_description
1 polymer ?
#
loop_
_entity_poly.entity_id
_entity_poly.type
_entity_poly.pdbx_seq_one_letter_code
_entity_poly.pdbx_strand_id
1 'polypeptide(L)'
;QRAHGLGLAVLLDVVYNHLGPDGNYTGAFGPYFTSRVKTPWGDAINFDDEHSDEVRAFFIDNALMWLRDYRFDGLRLDAVHAIFDQSATHVLEALAERVAELDAVTNRKHVLIAESDFNTPRLVQSAALGGYGLDAHWEDDFHHALHAFLTGERDGYHADFGS
;
A
#
# COMPACT_ATOMS: atom_id res chain seq x y z
N GLN A 1 21.10 0.21 8.64
CA GLN A 1 22.14 0.38 9.69
C GLN A 1 22.92 1.70 9.58
N ARG A 2 23.63 2.01 8.48
CA ARG A 2 24.39 3.29 8.37
C ARG A 2 23.48 4.52 8.49
N ALA A 3 22.33 4.53 7.80
CA ALA A 3 21.33 5.60 7.90
C ALA A 3 20.89 5.83 9.35
N HIS A 4 20.51 4.77 10.07
CA HIS A 4 20.15 4.84 11.49
C HIS A 4 21.27 5.38 12.38
N GLY A 5 22.53 5.01 12.12
CA GLY A 5 23.69 5.57 12.83
C GLY A 5 23.91 7.07 12.58
N LEU A 6 23.24 7.65 11.58
CA LEU A 6 23.20 9.08 11.29
C LEU A 6 21.89 9.74 11.77
N GLY A 7 20.99 9.01 12.44
CA GLY A 7 19.69 9.51 12.86
C GLY A 7 18.67 9.65 11.73
N LEU A 8 18.89 8.96 10.60
CA LEU A 8 17.97 8.98 9.45
C LEU A 8 17.07 7.73 9.46
N ALA A 9 15.77 7.97 9.35
CA ALA A 9 14.77 6.92 9.09
C ALA A 9 14.83 6.48 7.63
N VAL A 10 14.50 5.21 7.37
CA VAL A 10 14.46 4.63 6.02
C VAL A 10 13.12 3.97 5.79
N LEU A 11 12.42 4.42 4.76
CA LEU A 11 11.17 3.82 4.29
C LEU A 11 11.44 3.01 3.03
N LEU A 12 10.71 1.91 2.87
CA LEU A 12 10.76 1.06 1.67
C LEU A 12 9.48 1.21 0.86
N ASP A 13 9.62 1.39 -0.45
CA ASP A 13 8.50 1.30 -1.40
C ASP A 13 8.21 -0.18 -1.71
N VAL A 14 6.96 -0.60 -1.52
CA VAL A 14 6.52 -1.99 -1.70
C VAL A 14 5.30 -2.07 -2.59
N VAL A 15 5.29 -3.08 -3.46
CA VAL A 15 4.23 -3.32 -4.44
C VAL A 15 3.41 -4.53 -4.02
N TYR A 16 2.19 -4.26 -3.55
CA TYR A 16 1.24 -5.30 -3.08
C TYR A 16 -0.04 -5.39 -3.92
N ASN A 17 -0.13 -4.62 -5.01
CA ASN A 17 -1.27 -4.62 -5.92
C ASN A 17 -1.07 -5.51 -7.17
N HIS A 18 0.18 -5.84 -7.52
CA HIS A 18 0.51 -6.75 -8.63
C HIS A 18 1.89 -7.40 -8.42
N LEU A 19 2.25 -8.35 -9.30
CA LEU A 19 3.61 -8.88 -9.43
C LEU A 19 4.13 -8.64 -10.85
N GLY A 20 5.47 -8.60 -10.99
CA GLY A 20 6.11 -8.39 -12.28
C GLY A 20 5.73 -9.46 -13.32
N PRO A 21 5.69 -9.11 -14.62
CA PRO A 21 5.18 -9.99 -15.69
C PRO A 21 6.12 -11.15 -16.03
N ASP A 22 7.37 -11.13 -15.58
CA ASP A 22 8.35 -12.19 -15.78
C ASP A 22 8.96 -12.61 -14.44
N GLY A 23 9.28 -13.90 -14.30
CA GLY A 23 9.86 -14.50 -13.10
C GLY A 23 8.87 -14.81 -11.96
N ASN A 24 7.57 -14.56 -12.16
CA ASN A 24 6.54 -14.90 -11.18
C ASN A 24 5.99 -16.32 -11.38
N TYR A 25 6.23 -17.19 -10.39
CA TYR A 25 5.77 -18.59 -10.40
C TYR A 25 4.70 -18.89 -9.34
N THR A 26 4.19 -17.87 -8.62
CA THR A 26 3.25 -18.10 -7.51
C THR A 26 1.98 -18.83 -7.94
N GLY A 27 1.49 -18.57 -9.16
CA GLY A 27 0.34 -19.26 -9.75
C GLY A 27 0.52 -20.77 -9.95
N ALA A 28 1.76 -21.29 -9.93
CA ALA A 28 2.03 -22.72 -9.96
C ALA A 28 1.84 -23.41 -8.59
N PHE A 29 1.79 -22.64 -7.50
CA PHE A 29 1.73 -23.13 -6.12
C PHE A 29 0.39 -22.84 -5.42
N GLY A 30 -0.41 -21.91 -5.94
CA GLY A 30 -1.72 -21.60 -5.39
C GLY A 30 -2.40 -20.45 -6.12
N PRO A 31 -3.66 -20.13 -5.77
CA PRO A 31 -4.46 -19.09 -6.41
C PRO A 31 -4.08 -17.69 -5.90
N TYR A 32 -2.84 -17.25 -6.15
CA TYR A 32 -2.35 -15.91 -5.79
C TYR A 32 -3.03 -14.76 -6.53
N PHE A 33 -3.72 -15.07 -7.63
CA PHE A 33 -4.43 -14.11 -8.46
C PHE A 33 -5.89 -14.53 -8.62
N THR A 34 -6.77 -13.54 -8.78
CA THR A 34 -8.17 -13.75 -9.15
C THR A 34 -8.47 -13.05 -10.47
N SER A 35 -9.25 -13.71 -11.31
CA SER A 35 -9.73 -13.13 -12.58
C SER A 35 -11.02 -12.32 -12.42
N ARG A 36 -11.56 -12.22 -11.18
CA ARG A 36 -12.75 -11.41 -10.86
C ARG A 36 -12.53 -9.92 -11.12
N VAL A 37 -11.29 -9.46 -10.99
CA VAL A 37 -10.90 -8.06 -11.21
C VAL A 37 -9.64 -8.02 -12.09
N LYS A 38 -9.67 -7.17 -13.11
CA LYS A 38 -8.51 -6.86 -13.95
C LYS A 38 -7.98 -5.48 -13.57
N THR A 39 -6.67 -5.39 -13.36
CA THR A 39 -5.94 -4.15 -13.13
C THR A 39 -5.20 -3.76 -14.41
N PRO A 40 -4.67 -2.52 -14.52
CA PRO A 40 -3.78 -2.14 -15.62
C PRO A 40 -2.53 -3.04 -15.77
N TRP A 41 -2.16 -3.77 -14.71
CA TRP A 41 -0.97 -4.64 -14.67
C TRP A 41 -1.27 -6.14 -14.82
N GLY A 42 -2.54 -6.55 -14.91
CA GLY A 42 -2.93 -7.95 -15.08
C GLY A 42 -4.10 -8.38 -14.21
N ASP A 43 -4.14 -9.67 -13.85
CA ASP A 43 -5.07 -10.17 -12.84
C ASP A 43 -4.75 -9.57 -11.47
N ALA A 44 -5.78 -9.24 -10.69
CA ALA A 44 -5.60 -8.73 -9.35
C ALA A 44 -5.07 -9.82 -8.41
N ILE A 45 -4.35 -9.41 -7.36
CA ILE A 45 -3.98 -10.30 -6.26
C ILE A 45 -5.24 -10.78 -5.55
N ASN A 46 -5.28 -12.07 -5.22
CA ASN A 46 -6.41 -12.69 -4.53
C ASN A 46 -6.39 -12.37 -3.02
N PHE A 47 -7.07 -11.30 -2.61
CA PHE A 47 -7.22 -10.96 -1.19
C PHE A 47 -8.58 -11.35 -0.59
N ASP A 48 -9.57 -11.73 -1.39
CA ASP A 48 -10.95 -11.95 -0.94
C ASP A 48 -11.72 -13.10 -1.62
N ASP A 49 -11.02 -13.93 -2.41
CA ASP A 49 -11.61 -15.07 -3.13
C ASP A 49 -11.26 -16.40 -2.45
N GLU A 50 -11.66 -17.52 -3.07
CA GLU A 50 -11.33 -18.84 -2.55
C GLU A 50 -9.82 -19.00 -2.31
N HIS A 51 -9.46 -19.53 -1.13
CA HIS A 51 -8.08 -19.72 -0.67
C HIS A 51 -7.23 -18.44 -0.55
N SER A 52 -7.86 -17.27 -0.38
CA SER A 52 -7.16 -16.00 -0.20
C SER A 52 -6.36 -15.89 1.11
N ASP A 53 -6.69 -16.65 2.14
CA ASP A 53 -6.08 -16.53 3.49
C ASP A 53 -4.55 -16.59 3.45
N GLU A 54 -3.99 -17.55 2.73
CA GLU A 54 -2.54 -17.72 2.61
C GLU A 54 -1.89 -16.66 1.71
N VAL A 55 -2.64 -16.12 0.75
CA VAL A 55 -2.18 -15.01 -0.10
C VAL A 55 -2.11 -13.72 0.74
N ARG A 56 -3.14 -13.44 1.56
CA ARG A 56 -3.14 -12.32 2.52
C ARG A 56 -1.97 -12.44 3.48
N ALA A 57 -1.77 -13.63 4.06
CA ALA A 57 -0.67 -13.90 4.97
C ALA A 57 0.69 -13.66 4.31
N PHE A 58 0.89 -14.11 3.07
CA PHE A 58 2.13 -13.89 2.33
C PHE A 58 2.53 -12.40 2.24
N PHE A 59 1.59 -11.52 1.90
CA PHE A 59 1.86 -10.09 1.77
C PHE A 59 2.06 -9.39 3.12
N ILE A 60 1.25 -9.75 4.13
CA ILE A 60 1.40 -9.21 5.49
C ILE A 60 2.74 -9.66 6.09
N ASP A 61 3.10 -10.94 5.98
CA ASP A 61 4.36 -11.46 6.50
C ASP A 61 5.57 -10.86 5.76
N ASN A 62 5.44 -10.55 4.47
CA ASN A 62 6.45 -9.81 3.72
C ASN A 62 6.68 -8.41 4.30
N ALA A 63 5.61 -7.67 4.59
CA ALA A 63 5.70 -6.35 5.21
C ALA A 63 6.37 -6.43 6.59
N LEU A 64 5.95 -7.38 7.42
CA LEU A 64 6.54 -7.59 8.74
C LEU A 64 8.02 -8.01 8.66
N MET A 65 8.41 -8.82 7.67
CA MET A 65 9.81 -9.17 7.43
C MET A 65 10.66 -7.91 7.16
N TRP A 66 10.20 -6.99 6.31
CA TRP A 66 10.95 -5.75 6.04
C TRP A 66 11.13 -4.89 7.29
N LEU A 67 10.07 -4.73 8.08
CA LEU A 67 10.10 -3.92 9.30
C LEU A 67 10.91 -4.57 10.43
N ARG A 68 10.73 -5.88 10.65
CA ARG A 68 11.37 -6.63 11.72
C ARG A 68 12.83 -6.99 11.40
N ASP A 69 13.05 -7.66 10.27
CA ASP A 69 14.32 -8.32 9.98
C ASP A 69 15.31 -7.36 9.31
N TYR A 70 14.80 -6.52 8.39
CA TYR A 70 15.62 -5.51 7.70
C TYR A 70 15.60 -4.15 8.40
N ARG A 71 14.75 -3.97 9.42
CA ARG A 71 14.68 -2.81 10.30
C ARG A 71 14.30 -1.49 9.61
N PHE A 72 13.58 -1.56 8.49
CA PHE A 72 12.95 -0.36 7.92
C PHE A 72 12.04 0.32 8.95
N ASP A 73 11.90 1.64 8.85
CA ASP A 73 11.11 2.46 9.78
C ASP A 73 9.68 2.68 9.27
N GLY A 74 9.39 2.24 8.05
CA GLY A 74 8.06 2.32 7.47
C GLY A 74 8.02 1.81 6.04
N LEU A 75 6.81 1.71 5.50
CA LEU A 75 6.53 1.26 4.14
C LEU A 75 5.70 2.32 3.41
N ARG A 76 6.04 2.56 2.14
CA ARG A 76 5.16 3.22 1.18
C ARG A 76 4.51 2.13 0.34
N LEU A 77 3.19 2.08 0.33
CA LEU A 77 2.37 1.07 -0.33
C LEU A 77 1.97 1.60 -1.70
N ASP A 78 2.49 0.97 -2.76
CA ASP A 78 2.20 1.32 -4.14
C ASP A 78 0.74 1.05 -4.53
N ALA A 79 0.16 2.02 -5.22
CA ALA A 79 -1.15 2.01 -5.86
C ALA A 79 -2.22 1.24 -5.07
N VAL A 80 -2.52 1.67 -3.84
CA VAL A 80 -3.45 0.95 -2.96
C VAL A 80 -4.89 0.94 -3.49
N HIS A 81 -5.21 1.84 -4.41
CA HIS A 81 -6.47 1.86 -5.15
C HIS A 81 -6.65 0.64 -6.07
N ALA A 82 -5.56 -0.07 -6.40
CA ALA A 82 -5.58 -1.32 -7.16
C ALA A 82 -5.49 -2.58 -6.27
N ILE A 83 -5.56 -2.42 -4.94
CA ILE A 83 -5.73 -3.52 -3.99
C ILE A 83 -7.24 -3.73 -3.80
N PHE A 84 -7.75 -4.86 -4.30
CA PHE A 84 -9.16 -5.20 -4.22
C PHE A 84 -9.39 -6.23 -3.12
N ASP A 85 -10.20 -5.85 -2.13
CA ASP A 85 -10.56 -6.73 -1.03
C ASP A 85 -11.92 -6.36 -0.44
N GLN A 86 -12.90 -7.26 -0.55
CA GLN A 86 -14.24 -7.12 0.01
C GLN A 86 -14.44 -7.92 1.31
N SER A 87 -13.36 -8.42 1.90
CA SER A 87 -13.38 -9.08 3.21
C SER A 87 -13.92 -8.15 4.29
N ALA A 88 -14.44 -8.72 5.38
CA ALA A 88 -14.96 -7.96 6.51
C ALA A 88 -13.92 -6.99 7.11
N THR A 89 -12.64 -7.39 7.08
CA THR A 89 -11.48 -6.55 7.39
C THR A 89 -10.62 -6.45 6.15
N HIS A 90 -10.44 -5.22 5.65
CA HIS A 90 -9.63 -4.98 4.46
C HIS A 90 -8.16 -5.30 4.74
N VAL A 91 -7.41 -5.78 3.74
CA VAL A 91 -6.01 -6.22 3.91
C VAL A 91 -5.10 -5.09 4.39
N LEU A 92 -5.41 -3.84 4.02
CA LEU A 92 -4.71 -2.65 4.52
C LEU A 92 -4.96 -2.39 6.00
N GLU A 93 -6.19 -2.62 6.48
CA GLU A 93 -6.54 -2.53 7.90
C GLU A 93 -5.84 -3.64 8.68
N ALA A 94 -5.93 -4.88 8.19
CA ALA A 94 -5.21 -6.00 8.77
C ALA A 94 -3.70 -5.75 8.82
N LEU A 95 -3.10 -5.21 7.75
CA LEU A 95 -1.69 -4.83 7.74
C LEU A 95 -1.36 -3.80 8.83
N ALA A 96 -2.17 -2.74 8.96
CA ALA A 96 -1.98 -1.72 9.99
C ALA A 96 -2.05 -2.30 11.41
N GLU A 97 -3.00 -3.20 11.66
CA GLU A 97 -3.13 -3.90 12.95
C GLU A 97 -1.88 -4.76 13.24
N ARG A 98 -1.43 -5.55 12.26
CA ARG A 98 -0.25 -6.42 12.41
C ARG A 98 1.04 -5.62 12.62
N VAL A 99 1.15 -4.46 11.99
CA VAL A 99 2.28 -3.53 12.24
C VAL A 99 2.18 -2.92 13.63
N ALA A 100 0.99 -2.53 14.11
CA ALA A 100 0.82 -2.03 15.48
C ALA A 100 1.16 -3.08 16.55
N GLU A 101 0.85 -4.36 16.30
CA GLU A 101 1.30 -5.45 17.16
C GLU A 101 2.83 -5.59 17.17
N LEU A 102 3.48 -5.52 16.00
CA LEU A 102 4.93 -5.53 15.89
C LEU A 102 5.54 -4.34 16.66
N ASP A 103 4.93 -3.17 16.57
CA ASP A 103 5.37 -1.96 17.29
C ASP A 103 5.36 -2.18 18.80
N ALA A 104 4.28 -2.77 19.31
CA ALA A 104 4.13 -3.07 20.74
C ALA A 104 5.19 -4.06 21.24
N VAL A 105 5.55 -5.06 20.45
CA VAL A 105 6.56 -6.07 20.82
C VAL A 105 7.99 -5.53 20.69
N THR A 106 8.25 -4.70 19.68
CA THR A 106 9.60 -4.20 19.38
C THR A 106 9.92 -2.87 20.05
N ASN A 107 8.91 -2.18 20.61
CA ASN A 107 9.00 -0.81 21.11
C ASN A 107 9.59 0.16 20.06
N ARG A 108 9.18 -0.02 18.80
CA ARG A 108 9.50 0.86 17.66
C ARG A 108 8.19 1.24 17.00
N LYS A 109 8.05 2.50 16.60
CA LYS A 109 6.92 2.95 15.78
C LYS A 109 7.29 2.77 14.31
N HIS A 110 6.48 2.05 13.56
CA HIS A 110 6.58 2.01 12.10
C HIS A 110 5.49 2.87 11.44
N VAL A 111 5.78 3.37 10.24
CA VAL A 111 4.87 4.25 9.48
C VAL A 111 4.41 3.56 8.20
N LEU A 112 3.12 3.59 7.90
CA LEU A 112 2.53 3.12 6.64
C LEU A 112 1.97 4.30 5.84
N ILE A 113 2.43 4.46 4.61
CA ILE A 113 2.03 5.55 3.70
C ILE A 113 1.41 4.94 2.45
N ALA A 114 0.18 5.30 2.11
CA ALA A 114 -0.47 4.83 0.90
C ALA A 114 -0.24 5.78 -0.30
N GLU A 115 -0.01 5.22 -1.49
CA GLU A 115 -0.28 5.93 -2.74
C GLU A 115 -1.71 5.61 -3.21
N SER A 116 -2.56 6.61 -3.41
CA SER A 116 -3.95 6.42 -3.83
C SER A 116 -4.44 7.53 -4.74
N ASP A 117 -5.28 7.16 -5.71
CA ASP A 117 -5.97 8.08 -6.63
C ASP A 117 -7.46 8.27 -6.26
N PHE A 118 -7.91 7.72 -5.11
CA PHE A 118 -9.34 7.73 -4.73
C PHE A 118 -9.76 8.90 -3.83
N ASN A 119 -8.86 9.84 -3.51
CA ASN A 119 -9.09 11.00 -2.62
C ASN A 119 -10.03 10.69 -1.45
N THR A 120 -9.75 9.57 -0.76
CA THR A 120 -10.64 9.00 0.24
C THR A 120 -10.01 9.06 1.63
N PRO A 121 -10.70 9.65 2.63
CA PRO A 121 -10.17 9.74 3.99
C PRO A 121 -10.09 8.37 4.67
N ARG A 122 -10.77 7.35 4.11
CA ARG A 122 -10.82 6.00 4.67
C ARG A 122 -9.43 5.40 4.87
N LEU A 123 -8.44 5.76 4.04
CA LEU A 123 -7.08 5.25 4.15
C LEU A 123 -6.44 5.57 5.51
N VAL A 124 -6.62 6.80 5.99
CA VAL A 124 -5.94 7.32 7.20
C VAL A 124 -6.86 7.41 8.42
N GLN A 125 -8.17 7.35 8.23
CA GLN A 125 -9.12 7.27 9.33
C GLN A 125 -8.87 6.01 10.16
N SER A 126 -9.10 6.09 11.48
CA SER A 126 -8.97 4.93 12.36
C SER A 126 -10.04 3.88 12.07
N ALA A 127 -9.76 2.62 12.42
CA ALA A 127 -10.72 1.52 12.34
C ALA A 127 -12.02 1.82 13.11
N ALA A 128 -11.92 2.52 14.26
CA ALA A 128 -13.09 2.95 15.04
C ALA A 128 -14.03 3.92 14.27
N LEU A 129 -13.54 4.58 13.22
CA LEU A 129 -14.31 5.45 12.33
C LEU A 129 -14.54 4.83 10.94
N GLY A 130 -14.25 3.53 10.78
CA GLY A 130 -14.43 2.80 9.51
C GLY A 130 -13.30 2.96 8.49
N GLY A 131 -12.15 3.51 8.90
CA GLY A 131 -10.95 3.59 8.08
C GLY A 131 -9.94 2.46 8.30
N TYR A 132 -8.83 2.47 7.56
CA TYR A 132 -7.79 1.44 7.61
C TYR A 132 -6.68 1.74 8.62
N GLY A 133 -6.59 2.98 9.12
CA GLY A 133 -5.60 3.36 10.13
C GLY A 133 -4.17 3.49 9.61
N LEU A 134 -3.96 3.76 8.32
CA LEU A 134 -2.64 4.10 7.79
C LEU A 134 -2.22 5.49 8.29
N ASP A 135 -0.92 5.76 8.37
CA ASP A 135 -0.41 6.99 8.98
C ASP A 135 -0.48 8.20 8.02
N ALA A 136 -0.42 7.98 6.71
CA ALA A 136 -0.56 9.02 5.68
C ALA A 136 -0.94 8.44 4.31
N HIS A 137 -1.29 9.32 3.36
CA HIS A 137 -1.34 9.00 1.94
C HIS A 137 -0.73 10.12 1.09
N TRP A 138 -0.32 9.79 -0.13
CA TRP A 138 0.03 10.79 -1.15
C TRP A 138 -1.24 11.49 -1.65
N GLU A 139 -1.12 12.78 -1.89
CA GLU A 139 -2.19 13.67 -2.35
C GLU A 139 -1.73 14.37 -3.62
N ASP A 140 -1.98 13.72 -4.76
CA ASP A 140 -1.51 14.19 -6.06
C ASP A 140 -2.23 15.46 -6.50
N ASP A 141 -3.45 15.74 -6.01
CA ASP A 141 -4.18 16.98 -6.32
C ASP A 141 -3.37 18.22 -5.95
N PHE A 142 -2.59 18.16 -4.85
CA PHE A 142 -1.72 19.26 -4.47
C PHE A 142 -0.62 19.50 -5.51
N HIS A 143 0.03 18.43 -5.96
CA HIS A 143 1.04 18.49 -7.02
C HIS A 143 0.43 18.99 -8.33
N HIS A 144 -0.70 18.41 -8.76
CA HIS A 144 -1.38 18.77 -10.00
C HIS A 144 -1.83 20.23 -10.02
N ALA A 145 -2.41 20.72 -8.93
CA ALA A 145 -2.82 22.13 -8.80
C ALA A 145 -1.64 23.09 -8.98
N LEU A 146 -0.52 22.82 -8.29
CA LEU A 146 0.65 23.68 -8.37
C LEU A 146 1.33 23.59 -9.74
N HIS A 147 1.48 22.38 -10.29
CA HIS A 147 2.11 22.14 -11.58
C HIS A 147 1.33 22.82 -12.72
N ALA A 148 0.02 22.59 -12.79
CA ALA A 148 -0.83 23.18 -13.82
C ALA A 148 -0.87 24.71 -13.74
N PHE A 149 -0.88 25.27 -12.52
CA PHE A 149 -0.85 26.72 -12.33
C PHE A 149 0.48 27.35 -12.79
N LEU A 150 1.63 26.73 -12.45
CA LEU A 150 2.95 27.30 -12.74
C LEU A 150 3.40 27.09 -14.19
N THR A 151 3.03 25.98 -14.83
CA THR A 151 3.51 25.63 -16.18
C THR A 151 2.51 25.99 -17.28
N GLY A 152 1.22 26.10 -16.95
CA GLY A 152 0.15 26.23 -17.94
C GLY A 152 -0.21 24.92 -18.65
N GLU A 153 0.39 23.77 -18.30
CA GLU A 153 0.05 22.47 -18.87
C GLU A 153 -1.38 22.03 -18.48
N ARG A 154 -2.11 21.42 -19.43
CA ARG A 154 -3.52 21.02 -19.28
C ARG A 154 -3.83 19.62 -19.85
N ASP A 155 -2.80 18.84 -20.15
CA ASP A 155 -2.99 17.49 -20.69
C ASP A 155 -3.18 16.46 -19.56
N GLY A 156 -3.88 15.37 -19.85
CA GLY A 156 -4.08 14.26 -18.91
C GLY A 156 -4.68 14.71 -17.58
N TYR A 157 -4.06 14.28 -16.47
CA TYR A 157 -4.50 14.57 -15.11
C TYR A 157 -4.43 16.06 -14.73
N HIS A 158 -3.78 16.92 -15.54
CA HIS A 158 -3.70 18.36 -15.28
C HIS A 158 -4.89 19.15 -15.83
N ALA A 159 -5.76 18.54 -16.63
CA ALA A 159 -6.87 19.22 -17.30
C ALA A 159 -7.86 19.87 -16.32
N ASP A 160 -8.04 19.27 -15.15
CA ASP A 160 -8.98 19.73 -14.12
C ASP A 160 -8.36 20.75 -13.15
N PHE A 161 -7.11 21.17 -13.38
CA PHE A 161 -6.34 22.02 -12.46
C PHE A 161 -5.86 23.35 -13.09
N GLY A 162 -5.52 24.33 -12.24
CA GLY A 162 -4.81 25.55 -12.64
C GLY A 162 -5.69 26.70 -13.17
N SER A 163 -6.98 26.75 -12.85
CA SER A 163 -7.88 27.90 -13.11
C SER A 163 -8.15 28.72 -11.85
#